data_AF-A0A4V3RSA2-F1
#
_entry.id   AF-A0A4V3RSA2-F1
#
_cell.length_a   1.000
_cell.length_b   1.000
_cell.length_c   1.000
_cell.angle_alpha   90.00
_cell.angle_beta   90.00
_cell.angle_gamma   90.00
#
_symmetry.space_group_name_H-M   'P 1'
#
loop_
_entity.id
_entity.type
_entity.pdbx_description
1 polymer ?
#
loop_
_entity_poly.entity_id
_entity_poly.type
_entity_poly.pdbx_seq_one_letter_code
_entity_poly.pdbx_strand_id
1 'polypeptide(L)'
;MLTKLFALAYVGTSILTATPNVLFSQEASPVFEQANLRFERYFFEEADEPAYIIRDTKGKAVPEAEALNQIALDQYTEVTLTGQNGYDFWKVEVDGKEYFIDHDDLTTDPKEIDALLAQKKQEEEEASRWKGPVLSASAGTNQGPSGKETYYNLPMEGVVATMRAMGNNDEYWVREDGVKMLGDYVMVAAHLGIRPRGSIVETSLGKGIVCDTGGFAHGNPTQLDIATAW
;
A
#
# COMPACT_ATOMS: atom_id res chain seq x y z
N MET A 1 39.70 30.59 -107.16
CA MET A 1 39.87 29.77 -105.95
C MET A 1 40.01 30.70 -104.75
N LEU A 2 39.07 30.70 -103.81
CA LEU A 2 39.27 31.16 -102.42
C LEU A 2 37.98 30.87 -101.63
N THR A 3 38.09 30.24 -100.45
CA THR A 3 36.93 29.86 -99.64
C THR A 3 37.12 30.35 -98.20
N LYS A 4 36.21 31.25 -97.79
CA LYS A 4 35.69 31.59 -96.45
C LYS A 4 36.60 31.53 -95.20
N LEU A 5 36.47 32.58 -94.39
CA LEU A 5 36.84 32.63 -92.97
C LEU A 5 36.20 31.48 -92.16
N PHE A 6 36.88 31.05 -91.10
CA PHE A 6 36.27 30.90 -89.76
C PHE A 6 37.34 31.08 -88.66
N ALA A 7 36.92 31.52 -87.47
CA ALA A 7 37.78 31.73 -86.31
C ALA A 7 37.67 30.56 -85.31
N LEU A 8 38.69 30.33 -84.47
CA LEU A 8 38.52 30.06 -83.04
C LEU A 8 39.84 30.18 -82.26
N ALA A 9 39.76 30.10 -80.94
CA ALA A 9 40.80 30.51 -80.00
C ALA A 9 41.28 29.38 -79.05
N TYR A 10 42.42 29.67 -78.44
CA TYR A 10 42.93 29.20 -77.15
C TYR A 10 43.44 27.75 -76.97
N VAL A 11 44.38 27.67 -76.02
CA VAL A 11 45.25 26.53 -75.68
C VAL A 11 44.72 25.83 -74.43
N GLY A 12 44.84 24.50 -74.35
CA GLY A 12 44.63 23.76 -73.09
C GLY A 12 44.69 22.24 -73.26
N THR A 13 45.72 21.59 -72.71
CA THR A 13 45.93 20.13 -72.73
C THR A 13 45.13 19.40 -71.65
N SER A 14 44.57 18.23 -71.98
CA SER A 14 43.99 17.23 -71.06
C SER A 14 45.06 16.20 -70.61
N ILE A 15 44.85 15.22 -69.72
CA ILE A 15 43.65 14.66 -69.06
C ILE A 15 44.07 14.09 -67.68
N LEU A 16 43.22 14.09 -66.64
CA LEU A 16 42.83 12.87 -65.86
C LEU A 16 41.91 13.17 -64.65
N THR A 17 41.24 12.12 -64.18
CA THR A 17 40.00 12.14 -63.37
C THR A 17 40.18 11.73 -61.92
N ALA A 18 39.53 12.43 -60.98
CA ALA A 18 39.15 11.88 -59.68
C ALA A 18 37.93 12.63 -59.09
N THR A 19 36.85 11.91 -58.81
CA THR A 19 35.73 12.38 -57.96
C THR A 19 35.79 11.68 -56.61
N PRO A 20 35.72 12.42 -55.49
CA PRO A 20 35.30 11.84 -54.22
C PRO A 20 33.97 12.42 -53.74
N ASN A 21 33.04 11.48 -53.52
CA ASN A 21 31.88 11.44 -52.64
C ASN A 21 31.51 12.65 -51.76
N VAL A 22 30.20 12.89 -51.70
CA VAL A 22 29.50 13.46 -50.53
C VAL A 22 29.82 12.63 -49.29
N LEU A 23 30.07 13.28 -48.15
CA LEU A 23 29.80 12.68 -46.84
C LEU A 23 28.93 13.64 -46.02
N PHE A 24 27.81 13.14 -45.53
CA PHE A 24 26.91 13.81 -44.59
C PHE A 24 27.23 13.32 -43.17
N SER A 25 26.71 14.04 -42.17
CA SER A 25 26.77 13.72 -40.74
C SER A 25 28.13 13.96 -40.06
N GLN A 26 28.11 14.95 -39.18
CA GLN A 26 29.07 15.06 -38.07
C GLN A 26 28.72 13.96 -37.07
N GLU A 27 29.51 12.89 -37.02
CA GLU A 27 29.34 11.84 -36.00
C GLU A 27 29.44 12.48 -34.61
N ALA A 28 28.38 12.37 -33.81
CA ALA A 28 28.42 12.74 -32.40
C ALA A 28 29.43 11.82 -31.70
N SER A 29 30.34 12.41 -30.92
CA SER A 29 31.33 11.62 -30.20
C SER A 29 30.61 10.81 -29.11
N PRO A 30 30.87 9.49 -28.96
CA PRO A 30 30.20 8.66 -27.96
C PRO A 30 30.43 9.14 -26.52
N VAL A 31 31.53 9.88 -26.27
CA VAL A 31 31.80 10.52 -24.97
C VAL A 31 30.84 11.67 -24.68
N PHE A 32 30.43 12.43 -25.70
CA PHE A 32 29.52 13.56 -25.55
C PHE A 32 28.06 13.09 -25.40
N GLU A 33 27.70 12.02 -26.11
CA GLU A 33 26.40 11.37 -26.00
C GLU A 33 26.23 10.72 -24.61
N GLN A 34 27.24 9.98 -24.11
CA GLN A 34 27.26 9.46 -22.74
C GLN A 34 27.25 10.56 -21.66
N ALA A 35 27.93 11.69 -21.90
CA ALA A 35 27.90 12.81 -20.97
C ALA A 35 26.51 13.45 -20.88
N ASN A 36 25.85 13.69 -22.03
CA ASN A 36 24.49 14.24 -22.05
C ASN A 36 23.47 13.30 -21.38
N LEU A 37 23.51 12.00 -21.69
CA LEU A 37 22.65 10.98 -21.05
C LEU A 37 22.81 10.96 -19.51
N ARG A 38 23.99 11.29 -18.98
CA ARG A 38 24.19 11.40 -17.53
C ARG A 38 23.48 12.61 -16.92
N PHE A 39 23.36 13.72 -17.65
CA PHE A 39 22.67 14.92 -17.16
C PHE A 39 21.15 14.81 -17.24
N GLU A 40 20.59 14.09 -18.22
CA GLU A 40 19.14 13.91 -18.38
C GLU A 40 18.46 13.35 -17.12
N ARG A 41 19.13 12.44 -16.40
CA ARG A 41 18.71 11.89 -15.09
C ARG A 41 18.57 12.91 -13.95
N TYR A 42 19.11 14.11 -14.11
CA TYR A 42 19.06 15.20 -13.12
C TYR A 42 18.03 16.28 -13.48
N PHE A 43 17.38 16.18 -14.65
CA PHE A 43 16.22 17.01 -14.96
C PHE A 43 14.97 16.29 -14.49
N PHE A 44 14.07 17.05 -13.87
CA PHE A 44 12.79 16.58 -13.35
C PHE A 44 11.72 17.53 -13.85
N GLU A 45 10.59 16.97 -14.29
CA GLU A 45 9.36 17.72 -14.46
C GLU A 45 8.81 18.04 -13.06
N GLU A 46 8.42 19.29 -12.81
CA GLU A 46 7.92 19.72 -11.51
C GLU A 46 6.58 19.03 -11.18
N ALA A 47 6.47 18.54 -9.95
CA ALA A 47 5.26 17.96 -9.38
C ALA A 47 4.94 18.63 -8.04
N ASP A 48 3.68 18.52 -7.60
CA ASP A 48 3.20 18.92 -6.27
C ASP A 48 1.95 18.07 -5.95
N GLU A 49 2.18 16.78 -5.74
CA GLU A 49 1.12 15.79 -5.51
C GLU A 49 1.53 14.77 -4.44
N PRO A 50 0.57 14.14 -3.71
CA PRO A 50 0.90 13.08 -2.77
C PRO A 50 1.39 11.83 -3.50
N ALA A 51 2.42 11.21 -2.93
CA ALA A 51 2.87 9.87 -3.29
C ALA A 51 2.97 8.99 -2.05
N TYR A 52 2.84 7.69 -2.25
CA TYR A 52 2.83 6.69 -1.19
C TYR A 52 3.95 5.68 -1.41
N ILE A 53 4.79 5.48 -0.39
CA ILE A 53 5.82 4.44 -0.41
C ILE A 53 5.13 3.06 -0.41
N ILE A 54 5.40 2.21 -1.41
CA ILE A 54 4.76 0.89 -1.53
C ILE A 54 5.65 -0.27 -1.02
N ARG A 55 6.90 0.00 -0.64
CA ARG A 55 7.82 -0.93 0.04
C ARG A 55 8.84 -0.17 0.88
N ASP A 56 9.33 -0.77 1.98
CA ASP A 56 10.38 -0.16 2.83
C ASP A 56 11.60 0.26 1.99
N THR A 57 11.92 1.55 1.99
CA THR A 57 12.91 2.15 1.08
C THR A 57 13.81 3.19 1.78
N LYS A 58 14.73 3.80 1.03
CA LYS A 58 15.73 4.74 1.52
C LYS A 58 15.89 5.95 0.60
N GLY A 59 15.61 7.13 1.14
CA GLY A 59 15.86 8.39 0.45
C GLY A 59 17.35 8.72 0.37
N LYS A 60 17.80 9.10 -0.82
CA LYS A 60 19.18 9.47 -1.14
C LYS A 60 19.32 10.98 -1.32
N ALA A 61 20.55 11.48 -1.22
CA ALA A 61 20.87 12.89 -1.48
C ALA A 61 21.03 13.24 -2.97
N VAL A 62 21.19 12.23 -3.84
CA VAL A 62 21.31 12.37 -5.31
C VAL A 62 20.69 11.14 -6.01
N PRO A 63 20.20 11.25 -7.26
CA PRO A 63 19.55 10.17 -8.01
C PRO A 63 20.52 9.14 -8.62
N GLU A 64 21.44 8.62 -7.80
CA GLU A 64 22.41 7.58 -8.18
C GLU A 64 22.27 6.32 -7.31
N ALA A 65 22.34 5.13 -7.93
CA ALA A 65 22.19 3.84 -7.25
C ALA A 65 23.20 3.62 -6.11
N GLU A 66 24.44 4.08 -6.28
CA GLU A 66 25.52 3.99 -5.28
C GLU A 66 25.51 5.15 -4.25
N ALA A 67 24.57 6.09 -4.35
CA ALA A 67 24.49 7.23 -3.43
C ALA A 67 24.18 6.82 -1.98
N LEU A 68 24.77 7.56 -1.03
CA LEU A 68 24.54 7.36 0.40
C LEU A 68 23.06 7.62 0.77
N ASN A 69 22.47 6.61 1.41
CA ASN A 69 21.15 6.69 2.04
C ASN A 69 21.16 7.73 3.17
N GLN A 70 20.15 8.59 3.21
CA GLN A 70 20.01 9.69 4.17
C GLN A 70 18.84 9.48 5.15
N ILE A 71 17.78 8.82 4.69
CA ILE A 71 16.56 8.53 5.44
C ILE A 71 16.09 7.12 5.10
N ALA A 72 15.36 6.48 6.02
CA ALA A 72 14.57 5.28 5.76
C ALA A 72 13.09 5.65 5.81
N LEU A 73 12.29 5.13 4.90
CA LEU A 73 10.86 5.36 4.83
C LEU A 73 10.16 4.00 4.87
N ASP A 74 9.21 3.86 5.79
CA ASP A 74 8.45 2.63 5.98
C ASP A 74 7.35 2.51 4.91
N GLN A 75 6.97 1.28 4.59
CA GLN A 75 5.84 1.00 3.70
C GLN A 75 4.56 1.75 4.13
N TYR A 76 3.90 2.36 3.16
CA TYR A 76 2.70 3.21 3.25
C TYR A 76 2.92 4.60 3.88
N THR A 77 4.17 5.06 4.01
CA THR A 77 4.45 6.47 4.32
C THR A 77 3.96 7.36 3.17
N GLU A 78 3.15 8.37 3.48
CA GLU A 78 2.79 9.46 2.55
C GLU A 78 3.93 10.48 2.48
N VAL A 79 4.28 10.91 1.28
CA VAL A 79 5.31 11.91 0.98
C VAL A 79 4.83 12.85 -0.12
N THR A 80 5.40 14.06 -0.22
CA THR A 80 5.09 14.97 -1.33
C THR A 80 6.03 14.68 -2.49
N LEU A 81 5.49 14.36 -3.67
CA LEU A 81 6.27 14.21 -4.89
C LEU A 81 6.52 15.58 -5.52
N THR A 82 7.79 15.97 -5.61
CA THR A 82 8.22 17.31 -6.07
C THR A 82 8.97 17.29 -7.39
N GLY A 83 9.19 16.12 -7.99
CA GLY A 83 9.54 16.01 -9.40
C GLY A 83 9.71 14.58 -9.91
N GLN A 84 9.35 14.37 -11.17
CA GLN A 84 9.39 13.08 -11.88
C GLN A 84 10.33 13.13 -13.09
N ASN A 85 10.83 11.98 -13.53
CA ASN A 85 11.40 11.81 -14.86
C ASN A 85 11.28 10.33 -15.33
N GLY A 86 11.72 10.05 -16.55
CA GLY A 86 11.68 8.70 -17.13
C GLY A 86 12.84 7.77 -16.72
N TYR A 87 13.46 8.00 -15.56
CA TYR A 87 14.60 7.22 -15.05
C TYR A 87 14.37 6.77 -13.61
N ASP A 88 15.27 5.92 -13.11
CA ASP A 88 15.14 5.14 -11.87
C ASP A 88 14.73 5.91 -10.60
N PHE A 89 14.93 7.23 -10.51
CA PHE A 89 14.69 8.01 -9.29
C PHE A 89 13.73 9.16 -9.50
N TRP A 90 12.77 9.32 -8.60
CA TRP A 90 11.94 10.51 -8.46
C TRP A 90 12.32 11.31 -7.21
N LYS A 91 11.95 12.59 -7.22
CA LYS A 91 12.29 13.56 -6.18
C LYS A 91 11.08 13.81 -5.28
N VAL A 92 11.25 13.57 -3.97
CA VAL A 92 10.20 13.76 -2.94
C VAL A 92 10.66 14.75 -1.88
N GLU A 93 9.72 15.42 -1.23
CA GLU A 93 9.95 16.19 -0.01
C GLU A 93 9.46 15.42 1.22
N VAL A 94 10.31 15.36 2.24
CA VAL A 94 9.99 14.85 3.58
C VAL A 94 10.55 15.83 4.62
N ASP A 95 9.71 16.28 5.56
CA ASP A 95 10.07 17.28 6.58
C ASP A 95 10.78 18.54 6.05
N GLY A 96 10.37 19.05 4.88
CA GLY A 96 10.98 20.24 4.25
C GLY A 96 12.37 19.98 3.64
N LYS A 97 12.70 18.73 3.33
CA LYS A 97 13.97 18.34 2.68
C LYS A 97 13.69 17.45 1.48
N GLU A 98 14.43 17.70 0.40
CA GLU A 98 14.37 16.88 -0.81
C GLU A 98 15.20 15.59 -0.66
N TYR A 99 14.63 14.49 -1.15
CA TYR A 99 15.25 13.17 -1.23
C TYR A 99 14.93 12.53 -2.58
N PHE A 100 15.81 11.64 -3.03
CA PHE A 100 15.58 10.82 -4.22
C PHE A 100 15.23 9.39 -3.80
N ILE A 101 14.09 8.90 -4.28
CA ILE A 101 13.54 7.56 -4.02
C ILE A 101 13.46 6.83 -5.37
N ASP A 102 13.68 5.52 -5.36
CA ASP A 102 13.50 4.69 -6.55
C ASP A 102 12.02 4.76 -7.00
N HIS A 103 11.74 5.05 -8.27
CA HIS A 103 10.36 5.27 -8.70
C HIS A 103 9.50 3.99 -8.61
N ASP A 104 10.12 2.80 -8.60
CA ASP A 104 9.41 1.54 -8.41
C ASP A 104 9.00 1.33 -6.92
N ASP A 105 9.57 2.09 -5.98
CA ASP A 105 9.30 1.98 -4.54
C ASP A 105 8.11 2.84 -4.07
N LEU A 106 7.48 3.62 -4.95
CA LEU A 106 6.36 4.52 -4.62
C LEU A 106 5.26 4.54 -5.71
N THR A 107 4.05 4.97 -5.36
CA THR A 107 2.95 5.21 -6.31
C THR A 107 2.27 6.56 -6.07
N THR A 108 1.70 7.15 -7.13
CA THR A 108 0.78 8.30 -7.07
C THR A 108 -0.67 7.91 -7.34
N ASP A 109 -1.00 6.66 -7.71
CA ASP A 109 -2.39 6.24 -7.92
C ASP A 109 -3.07 5.94 -6.58
N PRO A 110 -4.10 6.73 -6.16
CA PRO A 110 -4.83 6.47 -4.93
C PRO A 110 -5.47 5.07 -4.88
N LYS A 111 -5.80 4.48 -6.04
CA LYS A 111 -6.40 3.14 -6.11
C LYS A 111 -5.41 2.03 -5.83
N GLU A 112 -4.13 2.23 -6.16
CA GLU A 112 -3.09 1.25 -5.88
C GLU A 112 -2.81 1.20 -4.38
N ILE A 113 -2.61 2.36 -3.74
CA ILE A 113 -2.44 2.43 -2.28
C ILE A 113 -3.68 1.93 -1.53
N ASP A 114 -4.90 2.27 -1.95
CA ASP A 114 -6.14 1.74 -1.37
C ASP A 114 -6.20 0.20 -1.47
N ALA A 115 -5.80 -0.38 -2.61
CA ALA A 115 -5.78 -1.83 -2.81
C ALA A 115 -4.72 -2.53 -1.95
N LEU A 116 -3.51 -1.96 -1.84
CA LEU A 116 -2.43 -2.50 -1.01
C LEU A 116 -2.78 -2.44 0.49
N LEU A 117 -3.37 -1.32 0.95
CA LEU A 117 -3.85 -1.19 2.33
C LEU A 117 -4.99 -2.17 2.63
N ALA A 118 -5.90 -2.38 1.68
CA ALA A 118 -6.96 -3.39 1.82
C ALA A 118 -6.40 -4.82 1.88
N GLN A 119 -5.39 -5.14 1.06
CA GLN A 119 -4.70 -6.44 1.10
C GLN A 119 -4.00 -6.65 2.45
N LYS A 120 -3.18 -5.70 2.91
CA LYS A 120 -2.50 -5.77 4.20
C LYS A 120 -3.48 -6.00 5.35
N LYS A 121 -4.63 -5.30 5.35
CA LYS A 121 -5.67 -5.51 6.36
C LYS A 121 -6.22 -6.94 6.34
N GLN A 122 -6.44 -7.53 5.17
CA GLN A 122 -6.88 -8.92 5.04
C GLN A 122 -5.82 -9.91 5.54
N GLU A 123 -4.54 -9.67 5.22
CA GLU A 123 -3.43 -10.49 5.70
C GLU A 123 -3.26 -10.43 7.23
N GLU A 124 -3.41 -9.24 7.83
CA GLU A 124 -3.42 -9.05 9.29
C GLU A 124 -4.63 -9.73 9.96
N GLU A 125 -5.82 -9.67 9.34
CA GLU A 125 -7.02 -10.36 9.80
C GLU A 125 -6.90 -11.89 9.69
N GLU A 126 -6.26 -12.43 8.63
CA GLU A 126 -5.99 -13.86 8.50
C GLU A 126 -4.87 -14.34 9.45
N ALA A 127 -3.82 -13.53 9.64
CA ALA A 127 -2.74 -13.82 10.58
C ALA A 127 -3.21 -13.85 12.03
N SER A 128 -4.14 -12.95 12.40
CA SER A 128 -4.76 -12.88 13.73
C SER A 128 -5.90 -13.89 13.94
N ARG A 129 -6.41 -14.52 12.87
CA ARG A 129 -7.51 -15.50 12.94
C ARG A 129 -7.17 -16.67 13.85
N TRP A 130 -8.08 -16.99 14.77
CA TRP A 130 -7.96 -18.14 15.68
C TRP A 130 -7.88 -19.47 14.93
N LYS A 131 -6.88 -20.30 15.29
CA LYS A 131 -6.59 -21.61 14.68
C LYS A 131 -6.78 -22.79 15.66
N GLY A 132 -7.23 -22.52 16.88
CA GLY A 132 -7.50 -23.53 17.90
C GLY A 132 -8.93 -24.09 17.84
N PRO A 133 -9.34 -24.88 18.84
CA PRO A 133 -10.71 -25.40 18.93
C PRO A 133 -11.74 -24.26 19.03
N VAL A 134 -12.93 -24.51 18.48
CA VAL A 134 -14.04 -23.55 18.41
C VAL A 134 -15.16 -23.98 19.35
N LEU A 135 -15.75 -23.03 20.08
CA LEU A 135 -16.87 -23.29 20.98
C LEU A 135 -18.08 -23.83 20.19
N SER A 136 -18.73 -24.85 20.74
CA SER A 136 -19.94 -25.46 20.17
C SER A 136 -20.86 -26.01 21.25
N ALA A 137 -22.14 -26.22 20.92
CA ALA A 137 -23.15 -26.76 21.83
C ALA A 137 -22.73 -28.05 22.54
N SER A 138 -22.14 -28.99 21.78
CA SER A 138 -21.69 -30.27 22.32
C SER A 138 -20.41 -30.18 23.15
N ALA A 139 -19.58 -29.14 22.96
CA ALA A 139 -18.34 -28.97 23.72
C ALA A 139 -18.58 -28.43 25.14
N GLY A 140 -19.68 -27.70 25.38
CA GLY A 140 -19.99 -27.09 26.69
C GLY A 140 -19.15 -25.85 27.00
N THR A 141 -17.83 -25.94 26.79
CA THR A 141 -16.84 -24.90 27.06
C THR A 141 -15.69 -24.96 26.05
N ASN A 142 -14.96 -23.87 25.88
CA ASN A 142 -13.74 -23.82 25.08
C ASN A 142 -12.63 -23.03 25.80
N GLN A 143 -11.38 -23.16 25.35
CA GLN A 143 -10.29 -22.24 25.68
C GLN A 143 -9.97 -21.45 24.41
N GLY A 144 -10.54 -20.25 24.32
CA GLY A 144 -10.36 -19.35 23.19
C GLY A 144 -9.19 -18.38 23.36
N PRO A 145 -8.95 -17.50 22.37
CA PRO A 145 -7.82 -16.58 22.38
C PRO A 145 -7.87 -15.56 23.53
N SER A 146 -9.06 -15.22 24.03
CA SER A 146 -9.27 -14.30 25.16
C SER A 146 -9.25 -14.95 26.54
N GLY A 147 -9.25 -16.28 26.65
CA GLY A 147 -9.48 -17.01 27.88
C GLY A 147 -10.55 -18.09 27.73
N LYS A 148 -11.11 -18.56 28.86
CA LYS A 148 -12.17 -19.56 28.85
C LYS A 148 -13.43 -18.99 28.20
N GLU A 149 -14.07 -19.78 27.34
CA GLU A 149 -15.33 -19.46 26.70
C GLU A 149 -16.41 -20.43 27.17
N THR A 150 -17.59 -19.88 27.46
CA THR A 150 -18.86 -20.62 27.66
C THR A 150 -19.93 -20.00 26.76
N TYR A 151 -21.15 -20.54 26.80
CA TYR A 151 -22.27 -19.98 26.06
C TYR A 151 -23.53 -19.87 26.93
N TYR A 152 -24.44 -19.01 26.48
CA TYR A 152 -25.77 -18.88 27.05
C TYR A 152 -26.80 -18.53 25.98
N ASN A 153 -28.00 -19.09 26.14
CA ASN A 153 -29.14 -18.84 25.26
C ASN A 153 -30.25 -18.10 26.02
N LEU A 154 -30.06 -16.79 26.19
CA LEU A 154 -31.06 -15.90 26.77
C LEU A 154 -31.66 -14.96 25.70
N PRO A 155 -32.88 -14.43 25.93
CA PRO A 155 -33.45 -13.36 25.12
C PRO A 155 -32.59 -12.09 25.19
N MET A 156 -32.35 -11.45 24.03
CA MET A 156 -31.36 -10.36 23.88
C MET A 156 -31.96 -8.96 23.94
N GLU A 157 -33.27 -8.81 24.09
CA GLU A 157 -33.98 -7.53 24.00
C GLU A 157 -33.44 -6.50 25.02
N GLY A 158 -33.20 -6.93 26.27
CA GLY A 158 -32.64 -6.08 27.33
C GLY A 158 -31.17 -5.71 27.10
N VAL A 159 -30.38 -6.64 26.58
CA VAL A 159 -28.96 -6.44 26.26
C VAL A 159 -28.81 -5.47 25.09
N VAL A 160 -29.55 -5.71 23.99
CA VAL A 160 -29.59 -4.82 22.83
C VAL A 160 -30.10 -3.44 23.22
N ALA A 161 -31.17 -3.33 24.02
CA ALA A 161 -31.68 -2.03 24.49
C ALA A 161 -30.63 -1.25 25.30
N THR A 162 -29.82 -1.93 26.12
CA THR A 162 -28.69 -1.32 26.85
C THR A 162 -27.63 -0.81 25.88
N MET A 163 -27.27 -1.59 24.85
CA MET A 163 -26.34 -1.15 23.81
C MET A 163 -26.89 0.04 22.98
N ARG A 164 -28.20 0.07 22.69
CA ARG A 164 -28.86 1.25 22.06
C ARG A 164 -28.77 2.49 22.93
N ALA A 165 -29.00 2.36 24.23
CA ALA A 165 -28.87 3.48 25.18
C ALA A 165 -27.42 4.01 25.29
N MET A 166 -26.43 3.19 24.91
CA MET A 166 -25.02 3.59 24.78
C MET A 166 -24.65 4.12 23.38
N GLY A 167 -25.60 4.24 22.45
CA GLY A 167 -25.40 4.80 21.12
C GLY A 167 -25.02 3.79 20.01
N ASN A 168 -24.99 2.49 20.31
CA ASN A 168 -24.76 1.47 19.28
C ASN A 168 -26.01 1.27 18.41
N ASN A 169 -25.86 1.34 17.08
CA ASN A 169 -26.99 1.21 16.13
C ASN A 169 -26.92 -0.05 15.26
N ASP A 170 -25.94 -0.93 15.47
CA ASP A 170 -25.66 -2.07 14.59
C ASP A 170 -26.76 -3.13 14.66
N GLU A 171 -27.08 -3.80 13.55
CA GLU A 171 -28.17 -4.77 13.50
C GLU A 171 -27.98 -5.94 14.48
N TYR A 172 -29.05 -6.34 15.17
CA TYR A 172 -29.06 -7.60 15.93
C TYR A 172 -29.59 -8.73 15.04
N TRP A 173 -28.82 -9.80 14.90
CA TRP A 173 -29.17 -10.96 14.09
C TRP A 173 -28.57 -12.25 14.66
N VAL A 174 -28.89 -13.39 14.06
CA VAL A 174 -28.35 -14.71 14.43
C VAL A 174 -27.67 -15.30 13.21
N ARG A 175 -26.39 -15.67 13.38
CA ARG A 175 -25.56 -16.30 12.34
C ARG A 175 -25.98 -17.75 12.11
N GLU A 176 -25.60 -18.32 10.96
CA GLU A 176 -25.99 -19.69 10.55
C GLU A 176 -25.58 -20.79 11.54
N ASP A 177 -24.51 -20.57 12.32
CA ASP A 177 -24.03 -21.44 13.40
C ASP A 177 -24.73 -21.18 14.75
N GLY A 178 -25.78 -20.36 14.75
CA GLY A 178 -26.58 -20.01 15.92
C GLY A 178 -25.93 -18.99 16.86
N VAL A 179 -24.82 -18.35 16.49
CA VAL A 179 -24.22 -17.28 17.29
C VAL A 179 -25.04 -16.00 17.17
N LYS A 180 -25.30 -15.31 18.30
CA LYS A 180 -26.02 -14.03 18.32
C LYS A 180 -25.04 -12.89 18.04
N MET A 181 -25.40 -12.03 17.11
CA MET A 181 -24.54 -11.01 16.52
C MET A 181 -25.09 -9.61 16.76
N LEU A 182 -24.19 -8.63 16.89
CA LEU A 182 -24.49 -7.20 16.90
C LEU A 182 -23.55 -6.52 15.90
N GLY A 183 -24.08 -6.17 14.73
CA GLY A 183 -23.26 -5.89 13.54
C GLY A 183 -22.46 -7.13 13.13
N ASP A 184 -21.21 -6.93 12.76
CA ASP A 184 -20.27 -8.01 12.40
C ASP A 184 -19.68 -8.73 13.63
N TYR A 185 -20.04 -8.32 14.85
CA TYR A 185 -19.44 -8.81 16.09
C TYR A 185 -20.31 -9.84 16.82
N VAL A 186 -19.65 -10.88 17.33
CA VAL A 186 -20.26 -11.86 18.24
C VAL A 186 -20.67 -11.16 19.54
N MET A 187 -21.91 -11.34 20.02
CA MET A 187 -22.33 -10.78 21.30
C MET A 187 -21.75 -11.57 22.47
N VAL A 188 -21.04 -10.87 23.37
CA VAL A 188 -20.33 -11.49 24.49
C VAL A 188 -20.70 -10.82 25.82
N ALA A 189 -20.83 -11.61 26.88
CA ALA A 189 -20.80 -11.12 28.26
C ALA A 189 -19.38 -11.31 28.84
N ALA A 190 -18.89 -10.31 29.58
CA ALA A 190 -17.55 -10.30 30.17
C ALA A 190 -17.50 -9.53 31.50
N HIS A 191 -16.39 -9.62 32.23
CA HIS A 191 -16.17 -8.79 33.42
C HIS A 191 -15.98 -7.30 33.04
N LEU A 192 -17.01 -6.48 33.24
CA LEU A 192 -17.04 -5.07 32.78
C LEU A 192 -15.94 -4.17 33.37
N GLY A 193 -15.40 -4.50 34.55
CA GLY A 193 -14.25 -3.77 35.11
C GLY A 193 -12.90 -4.08 34.44
N ILE A 194 -12.85 -5.06 33.53
CA ILE A 194 -11.67 -5.43 32.74
C ILE A 194 -11.94 -5.16 31.25
N ARG A 195 -13.14 -5.50 30.77
CA ARG A 195 -13.60 -5.32 29.40
C ARG A 195 -14.97 -4.59 29.44
N PRO A 196 -15.00 -3.24 29.48
CA PRO A 196 -16.24 -2.47 29.49
C PRO A 196 -17.14 -2.75 28.28
N ARG A 197 -18.44 -2.41 28.37
CA ARG A 197 -19.36 -2.55 27.23
C ARG A 197 -18.84 -1.78 26.01
N GLY A 198 -18.93 -2.39 24.83
CA GLY A 198 -18.35 -1.90 23.58
C GLY A 198 -16.89 -2.32 23.34
N SER A 199 -16.22 -2.96 24.30
CA SER A 199 -14.87 -3.52 24.06
C SER A 199 -14.91 -4.62 23.00
N ILE A 200 -14.01 -4.55 22.01
CA ILE A 200 -13.80 -5.63 21.04
C ILE A 200 -12.82 -6.64 21.61
N VAL A 201 -13.14 -7.93 21.47
CA VAL A 201 -12.42 -9.05 22.07
C VAL A 201 -12.31 -10.20 21.07
N GLU A 202 -11.15 -10.85 20.99
CA GLU A 202 -11.03 -12.06 20.17
C GLU A 202 -11.75 -13.23 20.83
N THR A 203 -12.55 -13.98 20.08
CA THR A 203 -13.17 -15.25 20.51
C THR A 203 -12.91 -16.35 19.48
N SER A 204 -13.09 -17.60 19.86
CA SER A 204 -12.96 -18.72 18.91
C SER A 204 -14.02 -18.72 17.80
N LEU A 205 -15.11 -17.95 17.98
CA LEU A 205 -16.21 -17.78 17.03
C LEU A 205 -16.11 -16.48 16.19
N GLY A 206 -15.01 -15.73 16.32
CA GLY A 206 -14.76 -14.46 15.64
C GLY A 206 -14.57 -13.29 16.62
N LYS A 207 -14.47 -12.07 16.09
CA LYS A 207 -14.40 -10.86 16.93
C LYS A 207 -15.72 -10.66 17.67
N GLY A 208 -15.65 -10.55 18.99
CA GLY A 208 -16.79 -10.31 19.86
C GLY A 208 -16.84 -8.87 20.35
N ILE A 209 -18.05 -8.38 20.60
CA ILE A 209 -18.32 -7.11 21.27
C ILE A 209 -18.91 -7.41 22.66
N VAL A 210 -18.34 -6.79 23.70
CA VAL A 210 -18.88 -6.95 25.05
C VAL A 210 -20.16 -6.16 25.18
N CYS A 211 -21.28 -6.86 25.36
CA CYS A 211 -22.61 -6.29 25.52
C CYS A 211 -23.12 -6.38 26.96
N ASP A 212 -22.68 -7.38 27.73
CA ASP A 212 -23.22 -7.61 29.08
C ASP A 212 -22.22 -8.24 30.06
N THR A 213 -22.70 -8.70 31.22
CA THR A 213 -21.94 -9.39 32.27
C THR A 213 -22.77 -10.49 32.92
N GLY A 214 -22.12 -11.45 33.56
CA GLY A 214 -22.78 -12.54 34.27
C GLY A 214 -22.11 -12.86 35.59
N GLY A 215 -22.78 -13.65 36.44
CA GLY A 215 -22.25 -14.07 37.75
C GLY A 215 -20.92 -14.83 37.67
N PHE A 216 -20.59 -15.43 36.51
CA PHE A 216 -19.29 -16.06 36.26
C PHE A 216 -18.11 -15.10 36.49
N ALA A 217 -18.31 -13.79 36.25
CA ALA A 217 -17.24 -12.79 36.29
C ALA A 217 -16.60 -12.68 37.69
N HIS A 218 -17.33 -13.01 38.76
CA HIS A 218 -16.80 -13.06 40.12
C HIS A 218 -15.84 -14.24 40.35
N GLY A 219 -16.10 -15.39 39.72
CA GLY A 219 -15.28 -16.60 39.86
C GLY A 219 -14.18 -16.75 38.80
N ASN A 220 -14.37 -16.17 37.62
CA ASN A 220 -13.39 -16.16 36.54
C ASN A 220 -13.47 -14.85 35.73
N PRO A 221 -12.75 -13.78 36.14
CA PRO A 221 -12.86 -12.45 35.51
C PRO A 221 -12.41 -12.39 34.04
N THR A 222 -11.65 -13.36 33.54
CA THR A 222 -11.22 -13.44 32.13
C THR A 222 -12.07 -14.38 31.28
N GLN A 223 -13.08 -15.05 31.86
CA GLN A 223 -14.04 -15.83 31.09
C GLN A 223 -14.89 -14.91 30.20
N LEU A 224 -15.21 -15.41 29.02
CA LEU A 224 -16.23 -14.88 28.14
C LEU A 224 -17.41 -15.84 28.12
N ASP A 225 -18.62 -15.30 28.15
CA ASP A 225 -19.84 -16.07 27.94
C ASP A 225 -20.47 -15.57 26.64
N ILE A 226 -20.61 -16.45 25.65
CA ILE A 226 -20.99 -16.09 24.28
C ILE A 226 -22.50 -16.27 24.11
N ALA A 227 -23.18 -15.26 23.56
CA ALA A 227 -24.60 -15.34 23.30
C ALA A 227 -24.88 -16.24 22.09
N THR A 228 -25.69 -17.27 22.27
CA THR A 228 -26.02 -18.25 21.22
C THR A 228 -27.52 -18.58 21.21
N ALA A 229 -28.00 -19.25 20.17
CA ALA A 229 -29.39 -19.63 19.93
C ALA A 229 -29.65 -21.14 20.06
N TRP A 230 -28.62 -21.92 20.43
CA TRP A 230 -28.66 -23.37 20.69
C TRP A 230 -28.60 -23.74 22.18
#